data_AF-A0A8K1VED0-F1
#
_entry.id   AF-A0A8K1VED0-F1
#
_cell.length_a   1.000
_cell.length_b   1.000
_cell.length_c   1.000
_cell.angle_alpha   90.00
_cell.angle_beta   90.00
_cell.angle_gamma   90.00
#
_symmetry.space_group_name_H-M   'P 1'
#
loop_
_entity.id
_entity.type
_entity.pdbx_description
1 polymer ?
#
loop_
_entity_poly.entity_id
_entity_poly.type
_entity_poly.pdbx_seq_one_letter_code
_entity_poly.pdbx_strand_id
1 'polypeptide(L)'
;MNLGLSKSLQAAFPNVIPIPRPLVSNPIIEPEWIAGFATAEACFFINVINSPRYKLKAGIQLEFSLTQHSRDDLLMKSLIEYFNCGNVQKYQEACYYRIGNFPGITEKIIPFFKKYPILG
;
A
#
# COMPACT_ATOMS: atom_id res chain seq x y z
N MET A 1 -14.82 15.78 9.60
CA MET A 1 -14.53 14.74 8.58
C MET A 1 -13.37 15.22 7.71
N ASN A 2 -12.54 14.33 7.17
CA ASN A 2 -11.33 14.68 6.41
C ASN A 2 -10.42 15.67 7.16
N LEU A 3 -10.27 16.90 6.66
CA LEU A 3 -9.45 17.95 7.28
C LEU A 3 -10.12 18.68 8.45
N GLY A 4 -11.35 18.32 8.79
CA GLY A 4 -12.13 18.99 9.84
C GLY A 4 -12.83 20.25 9.34
N LEU A 5 -13.25 21.11 10.28
CA LEU A 5 -13.91 22.38 9.96
C LEU A 5 -12.89 23.42 9.49
N SER A 6 -13.25 24.24 8.51
CA SER A 6 -12.46 25.41 8.13
C SER A 6 -12.43 26.45 9.26
N LYS A 7 -11.47 27.37 9.23
CA LYS A 7 -11.35 28.44 10.22
C LYS A 7 -12.62 29.30 10.33
N SER A 8 -13.26 29.60 9.19
CA SER A 8 -14.51 30.38 9.16
C SER A 8 -15.67 29.63 9.82
N LEU A 9 -15.78 28.32 9.61
CA LEU A 9 -16.81 27.50 10.24
C LEU A 9 -16.57 27.34 11.74
N GLN A 10 -15.32 27.21 12.18
CA GLN A 10 -15.01 27.19 13.61
C GLN A 10 -15.40 28.50 14.31
N ALA A 11 -15.20 29.65 13.64
CA ALA A 11 -15.60 30.95 14.17
C ALA A 11 -17.13 31.14 14.20
N ALA A 12 -17.83 30.69 13.15
CA ALA A 12 -19.29 30.78 13.07
C ALA A 12 -20.00 29.82 14.05
N PHE A 13 -19.37 28.68 14.37
CA PHE A 13 -19.93 27.66 15.24
C PHE A 13 -18.91 27.24 16.33
N PRO A 14 -18.67 28.09 17.34
CA PRO A 14 -17.61 27.86 18.33
C PRO A 14 -17.85 26.67 19.26
N ASN A 15 -19.11 26.21 19.36
CA ASN A 15 -19.51 25.17 20.31
C ASN A 15 -19.75 23.80 19.66
N VAL A 16 -19.22 23.55 18.45
CA VAL A 16 -19.34 22.23 17.81
C VAL A 16 -18.45 21.23 18.53
N ILE A 17 -19.04 20.14 19.01
CA ILE A 17 -18.34 19.02 19.61
C ILE A 17 -18.03 17.98 18.52
N PRO A 18 -16.75 17.68 18.21
CA PRO A 18 -16.40 16.66 17.24
C PRO A 18 -16.84 15.26 17.69
N ILE A 19 -17.45 14.51 16.78
CA ILE A 19 -17.80 13.11 17.03
C ILE A 19 -16.53 12.24 16.87
N PRO A 20 -16.23 11.34 17.82
CA PRO A 20 -15.12 10.40 17.67
C PRO A 20 -15.24 9.58 16.38
N ARG A 21 -14.12 9.40 15.67
CA ARG A 21 -14.09 8.56 14.47
C ARG A 21 -14.24 7.08 14.89
N PRO A 22 -15.12 6.30 14.25
CA PRO A 22 -15.21 4.87 14.52
C PRO A 22 -13.89 4.17 14.17
N LEU A 23 -13.46 3.23 15.02
CA LEU A 23 -12.28 2.41 14.77
C LEU A 23 -12.65 1.26 13.83
N VAL A 24 -11.79 0.99 12.85
CA VAL A 24 -11.88 -0.17 11.97
C VAL A 24 -10.75 -1.12 12.35
N SER A 25 -11.09 -2.28 12.92
CA SER A 25 -10.11 -3.24 13.44
C SER A 25 -9.79 -4.37 12.49
N ASN A 26 -10.76 -4.83 11.68
CA ASN A 26 -10.62 -6.00 10.82
C ASN A 26 -10.97 -5.64 9.37
N PRO A 27 -9.99 -5.28 8.54
CA PRO A 27 -10.23 -5.09 7.12
C PRO A 27 -10.55 -6.45 6.49
N ILE A 28 -11.78 -6.61 5.99
CA ILE A 28 -12.12 -7.75 5.13
C ILE A 28 -11.58 -7.41 3.75
N ILE A 29 -10.66 -8.23 3.25
CA ILE A 29 -9.99 -8.01 1.98
C ILE A 29 -10.44 -9.09 0.99
N GLU A 30 -11.22 -8.69 0.01
CA GLU A 30 -11.59 -9.51 -1.15
C GLU A 30 -10.60 -9.28 -2.31
N PRO A 31 -10.33 -10.29 -3.15
CA PRO A 31 -9.36 -10.16 -4.24
C PRO A 31 -9.67 -9.02 -5.21
N GLU A 32 -10.95 -8.83 -5.57
CA GLU A 32 -11.41 -7.77 -6.45
C GLU A 32 -11.16 -6.39 -5.81
N TRP A 33 -11.33 -6.30 -4.49
CA TRP A 33 -11.02 -5.08 -3.73
C TRP A 33 -9.52 -4.77 -3.77
N ILE A 34 -8.64 -5.77 -3.58
CA ILE A 34 -7.17 -5.57 -3.70
C ILE A 34 -6.83 -5.10 -5.11
N ALA A 35 -7.41 -5.69 -6.16
CA ALA A 35 -7.15 -5.29 -7.53
C ALA A 35 -7.56 -3.82 -7.80
N GLY A 36 -8.72 -3.40 -7.29
CA GLY A 36 -9.16 -2.02 -7.33
C GLY A 36 -8.27 -1.07 -6.52
N PHE A 37 -7.86 -1.47 -5.32
CA PHE A 37 -6.93 -0.70 -4.49
C PHE A 37 -5.56 -0.55 -5.16
N ALA A 38 -5.02 -1.63 -5.71
CA ALA A 38 -3.77 -1.64 -6.44
C ALA A 38 -3.81 -0.83 -7.73
N THR A 39 -4.96 -0.78 -8.40
CA THR A 39 -5.16 0.10 -9.56
C THR A 39 -4.87 1.57 -9.22
N ALA A 40 -5.22 2.02 -8.01
CA ALA A 40 -4.97 3.39 -7.57
C ALA A 40 -3.59 3.59 -6.92
N GLU A 41 -3.14 2.65 -6.08
CA GLU A 41 -2.03 2.89 -5.13
C GLU A 41 -0.77 2.05 -5.42
N ALA A 42 -0.82 1.12 -6.36
CA ALA A 42 0.32 0.24 -6.62
C ALA A 42 1.41 0.90 -7.47
N CYS A 43 2.65 0.50 -7.19
CA CYS A 43 3.80 0.76 -8.04
C CYS A 43 4.51 -0.55 -8.38
N PHE A 44 4.69 -0.78 -9.68
CA PHE A 44 5.48 -1.87 -10.23
C PHE A 44 6.82 -1.31 -10.70
N PHE A 45 7.87 -1.55 -9.92
CA PHE A 45 9.17 -0.93 -10.11
C PHE A 45 10.24 -1.96 -10.50
N ILE A 46 11.12 -1.56 -11.42
CA ILE A 46 12.32 -2.33 -11.78
C ILE A 46 13.53 -1.52 -11.30
N ASN A 47 14.18 -2.02 -10.26
CA ASN A 47 15.39 -1.43 -9.72
C ASN A 47 16.62 -1.99 -10.45
N VAL A 48 17.38 -1.10 -11.10
CA VAL A 48 18.64 -1.43 -11.76
C VAL A 48 19.79 -0.99 -10.85
N ILE A 49 20.48 -1.98 -10.28
CA ILE A 49 21.51 -1.76 -9.26
C ILE A 49 22.88 -1.92 -9.89
N ASN A 50 23.70 -0.87 -9.85
CA ASN A 50 25.11 -0.98 -10.21
C ASN A 50 25.82 -1.93 -9.24
N SER A 51 26.38 -3.01 -9.76
CA SER A 51 27.02 -4.02 -8.94
C SER A 51 28.16 -4.70 -9.72
N PRO A 52 29.41 -4.61 -9.24
CA PRO A 52 30.56 -5.23 -9.90
C PRO A 52 30.51 -6.77 -9.87
N ARG A 53 29.58 -7.37 -9.10
CA ARG A 53 29.43 -8.82 -8.97
C ARG A 53 28.87 -9.48 -10.24
N TYR A 54 28.14 -8.73 -11.07
CA TYR A 54 27.53 -9.25 -12.29
C TYR A 54 28.41 -8.96 -13.51
N LYS A 55 28.38 -9.83 -14.52
CA LYS A 55 29.15 -9.68 -15.77
C LYS A 55 28.87 -8.35 -16.48
N LEU A 56 27.61 -7.91 -16.45
CA LEU A 56 27.15 -6.65 -17.03
C LEU A 56 27.31 -5.46 -16.09
N LYS A 57 27.93 -5.65 -14.92
CA LYS A 57 28.07 -4.65 -13.84
C LYS A 57 26.73 -4.06 -13.33
N ALA A 58 25.62 -4.74 -13.62
CA ALA A 58 24.27 -4.35 -13.22
C ALA A 58 23.49 -5.59 -12.73
N GLY A 59 22.76 -5.42 -11.64
CA GLY A 59 21.77 -6.37 -11.13
C GLY A 59 20.35 -5.82 -11.30
N ILE A 60 19.38 -6.71 -11.47
CA ILE A 60 17.97 -6.35 -11.60
C ILE A 60 17.21 -6.86 -10.38
N GLN A 61 16.40 -6.00 -9.78
CA GLN A 61 15.45 -6.37 -8.74
C GLN A 61 14.06 -5.85 -9.10
N LEU A 62 13.07 -6.73 -9.06
CA LEU A 62 11.67 -6.36 -9.23
C LEU A 62 11.08 -6.01 -7.87
N GLU A 63 10.26 -4.97 -7.82
CA GLU A 63 9.50 -4.59 -6.64
C GLU A 63 8.04 -4.32 -7.00
N PHE A 64 7.14 -4.95 -6.27
CA PHE A 64 5.74 -4.55 -6.18
C PHE A 64 5.56 -3.82 -4.85
N SER A 65 4.91 -2.65 -4.88
CA SER A 65 4.62 -1.90 -3.67
C SER A 65 3.25 -1.26 -3.69
N LEU A 66 2.64 -1.13 -2.52
CA LEU A 66 1.45 -0.31 -2.25
C LEU A 66 1.84 0.72 -1.19
N THR A 67 1.47 1.98 -1.41
CA THR A 67 1.75 3.07 -0.47
C THR A 67 0.43 3.59 0.09
N GLN A 68 0.38 3.87 1.39
CA GLN A 68 -0.78 4.50 2.02
C GLN A 68 -0.34 5.34 3.22
N HIS A 69 -1.22 6.19 3.76
CA HIS A 69 -0.96 6.88 5.01
C HIS A 69 -0.79 5.88 6.18
N SER A 70 0.16 6.17 7.06
CA SER A 70 0.48 5.43 8.29
C SER A 70 -0.71 5.07 9.19
N ARG A 71 -1.83 5.81 9.10
CA ARG A 71 -3.08 5.54 9.82
C ARG A 71 -3.74 4.22 9.42
N ASP A 72 -3.45 3.75 8.20
CA ASP A 72 -4.00 2.52 7.62
C ASP A 72 -2.97 1.35 7.69
N ASP A 73 -2.03 1.40 8.64
CA ASP A 73 -1.03 0.34 8.86
C ASP A 73 -1.64 -1.06 9.07
N LEU A 74 -2.80 -1.15 9.72
CA LEU A 74 -3.49 -2.43 9.92
C LEU A 74 -3.92 -3.05 8.59
N LEU A 75 -4.43 -2.24 7.66
CA LEU A 75 -4.74 -2.66 6.30
C LEU A 75 -3.48 -3.17 5.59
N MET A 76 -2.37 -2.42 5.65
CA MET A 76 -1.13 -2.84 4.99
C MET A 76 -0.58 -4.16 5.56
N LYS A 77 -0.70 -4.39 6.87
CA LYS A 77 -0.28 -5.64 7.52
C LYS A 77 -1.14 -6.83 7.11
N SER A 78 -2.45 -6.65 6.96
CA SER A 78 -3.32 -7.72 6.49
C SER A 78 -3.02 -8.17 5.05
N LEU A 79 -2.38 -7.34 4.22
CA LEU A 79 -1.87 -7.76 2.91
C LEU A 79 -0.69 -8.74 3.01
N ILE A 80 0.13 -8.64 4.07
CA ILE A 80 1.18 -9.64 4.34
C ILE A 80 0.53 -11.00 4.57
N GLU A 81 -0.51 -11.05 5.39
CA GLU A 81 -1.25 -12.27 5.72
C GLU A 81 -1.96 -12.83 4.49
N TYR A 82 -2.62 -11.97 3.71
CA TYR A 82 -3.33 -12.35 2.48
C TYR A 82 -2.41 -13.01 1.44
N PHE A 83 -1.29 -12.37 1.11
CA PHE A 83 -0.35 -12.90 0.12
C PHE A 83 0.63 -13.93 0.70
N ASN A 84 0.67 -14.06 2.03
CA ASN A 84 1.71 -14.76 2.78
C ASN A 84 3.12 -14.38 2.29
N CYS A 85 3.32 -13.09 2.02
CA CYS A 85 4.51 -12.55 1.37
C CYS A 85 4.65 -11.04 1.60
N GLY A 86 5.86 -10.52 1.45
CA GLY A 86 6.16 -9.11 1.58
C GLY A 86 6.42 -8.66 3.02
N ASN A 87 6.60 -7.36 3.17
CA ASN A 87 6.76 -6.68 4.46
C ASN A 87 6.11 -5.30 4.43
N VAL A 88 5.84 -4.75 5.61
CA VAL A 88 5.39 -3.37 5.77
C VAL A 88 6.49 -2.53 6.40
N GLN A 89 6.85 -1.44 5.74
CA GLN A 89 7.77 -0.43 6.25
C GLN A 89 7.03 0.88 6.49
N LYS A 90 7.34 1.56 7.59
CA LYS A 90 6.82 2.91 7.86
C LYS A 90 7.91 3.94 7.62
N TYR A 91 7.55 5.03 6.98
CA TYR A 91 8.42 6.19 6.84
C TYR A 91 7.58 7.46 6.89
N GLN A 92 7.87 8.33 7.86
CA GLN A 92 7.08 9.53 8.15
C GLN A 92 5.58 9.18 8.31
N GLU A 93 4.70 9.87 7.58
CA GLU A 93 3.26 9.66 7.59
C GLU A 93 2.79 8.60 6.58
N ALA A 94 3.71 7.81 6.00
CA ALA A 94 3.39 6.77 5.04
C ALA A 94 3.78 5.37 5.54
N CYS A 95 3.04 4.37 5.09
CA CYS A 95 3.36 2.95 5.18
C CYS A 95 3.42 2.35 3.78
N TYR A 96 4.36 1.43 3.59
CA TYR A 96 4.67 0.78 2.33
C TYR A 96 4.57 -0.71 2.52
N TYR A 97 3.62 -1.38 1.86
CA TYR A 97 3.67 -2.82 1.68
C TYR A 97 4.55 -3.12 0.47
N ARG A 98 5.58 -3.94 0.62
CA ARG A 98 6.57 -4.23 -0.44
C ARG A 98 6.83 -5.72 -0.59
N ILE A 99 6.92 -6.16 -1.84
CA ILE A 99 7.42 -7.47 -2.24
C ILE A 99 8.55 -7.26 -3.22
N GLY A 100 9.78 -7.59 -2.79
CA GLY A 100 10.99 -7.43 -3.60
C GLY A 100 11.76 -8.73 -3.86
N ASN A 101 11.25 -9.87 -3.36
CA ASN A 101 11.85 -11.17 -3.62
C ASN A 101 11.27 -11.78 -4.91
N PHE A 102 12.10 -12.49 -5.66
CA PHE A 102 11.68 -13.04 -6.95
C PHE A 102 10.51 -14.04 -6.83
N PRO A 103 10.51 -15.01 -5.87
CA PRO A 103 9.39 -15.94 -5.71
C PRO A 103 8.05 -15.26 -5.39
N GLY A 104 8.05 -14.24 -4.52
CA GLY A 104 6.83 -13.51 -4.20
C GLY A 104 6.23 -12.81 -5.42
N ILE A 105 7.09 -12.24 -6.27
CA ILE A 105 6.64 -11.64 -7.53
C ILE A 105 6.09 -12.70 -8.50
N THR A 106 6.83 -13.78 -8.73
CA THR A 106 6.48 -14.77 -9.77
C THR A 106 5.35 -15.71 -9.39
N GLU A 107 5.24 -16.06 -8.11
CA GLU A 107 4.29 -17.07 -7.62
C GLU A 107 3.04 -16.45 -6.99
N LYS A 108 3.10 -15.18 -6.56
CA LYS A 108 1.97 -14.49 -5.91
C LYS A 108 1.44 -13.34 -6.76
N ILE A 109 2.28 -12.33 -7.01
CA ILE A 109 1.83 -11.08 -7.64
C ILE A 109 1.42 -11.27 -9.10
N ILE A 110 2.26 -11.91 -9.92
CA ILE A 110 1.95 -12.13 -11.34
C ILE A 110 0.68 -12.98 -11.51
N PRO A 111 0.51 -14.14 -10.84
CA PRO A 111 -0.72 -14.92 -10.95
C PRO A 111 -1.96 -14.17 -10.44
N PHE A 112 -1.81 -13.39 -9.36
CA PHE A 112 -2.90 -12.59 -8.81
C PHE A 112 -3.43 -11.59 -9.85
N PHE A 113 -2.57 -10.75 -10.43
CA PHE A 113 -2.99 -9.73 -11.39
C PHE A 113 -3.31 -10.30 -12.79
N LYS A 114 -2.96 -11.55 -13.07
CA LYS A 114 -3.51 -12.27 -14.24
C LYS A 114 -4.96 -12.69 -14.03
N LYS A 115 -5.33 -13.06 -12.80
CA LYS A 115 -6.71 -13.46 -12.45
C LYS A 115 -7.60 -12.25 -12.16
N TYR A 116 -7.05 -11.24 -11.51
CA TYR A 116 -7.73 -9.99 -11.14
C TYR A 116 -6.95 -8.81 -11.76
N PRO A 117 -7.23 -8.46 -13.02
CA PRO A 117 -6.46 -7.45 -13.74
C PRO A 117 -6.49 -6.08 -13.07
N ILE A 118 -5.37 -5.36 -13.14
CA ILE A 118 -5.33 -3.92 -12.89
C ILE A 118 -6.20 -3.23 -13.95
N LEU A 119 -6.99 -2.25 -13.51
CA LEU A 119 -7.81 -1.42 -14.38
C LEU A 119 -7.12 -0.05 -14.57
N GLY A 120 -7.53 0.73 -15.58
CA GLY A 120 -6.94 2.04 -15.89
C GLY A 120 -7.99 3.05 -16.26
#